data_AF-A0A066X0P5-F1
#
_entry.id   AF-A0A066X0P5-F1
#
_cell.length_a   1.000
_cell.length_b   1.000
_cell.length_c   1.000
_cell.angle_alpha   90.00
_cell.angle_beta   90.00
_cell.angle_gamma   90.00
#
_symmetry.space_group_name_H-M   'P 1'
#
loop_
_entity.id
_entity.type
_entity.pdbx_description
1 polymer ?
#
loop_
_entity_poly.entity_id
_entity_poly.type
_entity_poly.pdbx_seq_one_letter_code
_entity_poly.pdbx_strand_id
1 'polypeptide(L)'
;MPSQRQLRTLLVGVLIGVVFVLFYTSSLRADEVKDERTIQDFYHKTVNGLKHKQPPNQAVLDQNKPKAVGHVPVDKDADGDVDADDEKLAKDMAGRLKAAEEKAKELANKKSPLKPDAPSEVVGKGNSAAGQDKKKERTGTGKDGAKDSGEVENKTESNEEHAVEVELNSILKKSPVIIFSKSYCPYSKKAKALLLEKYSIDPAPFVVELDQHPLGPQLQAFLGEKTGRKTVPNILVNSVSIGGGDDIAELDNRKKLVAKIIDLGQKKVEMKERSANSQKNN
;
A
#
# COMPACT_ATOMS: atom_id res chain seq x y z
N MET A 1 -56.47 16.52 26.83
CA MET A 1 -55.48 15.52 27.29
C MET A 1 -55.88 14.17 26.73
N PRO A 2 -54.99 13.44 26.02
CA PRO A 2 -55.33 12.12 25.48
C PRO A 2 -55.68 11.17 26.63
N SER A 3 -56.72 10.35 26.43
CA SER A 3 -57.17 9.43 27.48
C SER A 3 -56.11 8.36 27.78
N GLN A 4 -56.05 7.87 29.02
CA GLN A 4 -55.09 6.82 29.44
C GLN A 4 -55.09 5.59 28.53
N ARG A 5 -56.24 5.25 27.93
CA ARG A 5 -56.38 4.12 26.98
C ARG A 5 -55.74 4.43 25.61
N GLN A 6 -55.84 5.67 25.14
CA GLN A 6 -55.18 6.13 23.91
C GLN A 6 -53.66 6.22 24.09
N LEU A 7 -53.17 6.64 25.25
CA LEU A 7 -51.74 6.70 25.52
C LEU A 7 -51.10 5.29 25.57
N ARG A 8 -51.80 4.31 26.15
CA ARG A 8 -51.35 2.91 26.19
C ARG A 8 -51.34 2.25 24.81
N THR A 9 -52.37 2.50 24.00
CA THR A 9 -52.44 1.97 22.63
C THR A 9 -51.37 2.57 21.72
N LEU A 10 -51.07 3.87 21.88
CA LEU A 10 -49.95 4.51 21.18
C LEU A 10 -48.60 3.94 21.62
N LEU A 11 -48.36 3.76 22.93
CA LEU A 11 -47.11 3.17 23.42
C LEU A 11 -46.90 1.74 22.93
N VAL A 12 -47.95 0.92 22.92
CA VAL A 12 -47.88 -0.46 22.38
C VAL A 12 -47.63 -0.44 20.88
N GLY A 13 -48.29 0.46 20.12
CA GLY A 13 -48.06 0.61 18.68
C GLY A 13 -46.63 1.03 18.34
N VAL A 14 -46.04 1.96 19.11
CA VAL A 14 -44.64 2.38 18.95
C VAL A 14 -43.69 1.23 19.29
N LEU A 15 -43.93 0.48 20.37
CA LEU A 15 -43.12 -0.68 20.73
C LEU A 15 -43.13 -1.76 19.63
N ILE A 16 -44.31 -2.07 19.09
CA ILE A 16 -44.43 -3.03 17.98
C ILE A 16 -43.69 -2.52 16.74
N GLY A 17 -43.80 -1.23 16.41
CA GLY A 17 -43.08 -0.62 15.30
C GLY A 17 -41.56 -0.70 15.47
N VAL A 18 -41.04 -0.41 16.67
CA VAL A 18 -39.60 -0.52 16.96
C VAL A 18 -39.13 -1.97 16.85
N VAL A 19 -39.87 -2.93 17.41
CA VAL A 19 -39.54 -4.36 17.30
C VAL A 19 -39.58 -4.83 15.84
N PHE A 20 -40.56 -4.38 15.06
CA PHE A 20 -40.66 -4.71 13.64
C PHE A 20 -39.48 -4.14 12.83
N VAL A 21 -39.08 -2.89 13.08
CA VAL A 21 -37.91 -2.27 12.45
C VAL A 21 -36.63 -2.99 12.88
N LEU A 22 -36.47 -3.35 14.15
CA LEU A 22 -35.31 -4.12 14.60
C LEU A 22 -35.26 -5.51 13.97
N PHE A 23 -36.40 -6.20 13.85
CA PHE A 23 -36.47 -7.52 13.22
C PHE A 23 -36.23 -7.46 11.71
N TYR A 24 -36.76 -6.45 11.03
CA TYR A 24 -36.57 -6.26 9.60
C TYR A 24 -35.12 -5.82 9.26
N THR A 25 -34.53 -4.98 10.11
CA THR A 25 -33.12 -4.58 9.95
C THR A 25 -32.13 -5.67 10.39
N SER A 26 -32.53 -6.59 11.28
CA SER A 26 -31.71 -7.75 11.62
C SER A 26 -31.83 -8.86 10.58
N SER A 27 -33.00 -9.07 9.97
CA SER A 27 -33.14 -10.02 8.86
C SER A 27 -32.33 -9.59 7.63
N LEU A 28 -32.22 -8.27 7.38
CA LEU A 28 -31.36 -7.72 6.32
C LEU A 28 -29.85 -7.82 6.61
N ARG A 29 -29.44 -8.05 7.86
CA ARG A 29 -28.02 -8.27 8.24
C ARG A 29 -27.60 -9.75 8.20
N ALA A 30 -28.54 -10.68 8.06
CA ALA A 30 -28.25 -12.11 8.05
C ALA A 30 -27.67 -12.62 6.71
N ASP A 31 -27.79 -11.83 5.63
CA ASP A 31 -27.21 -12.13 4.31
C ASP A 31 -25.76 -11.64 4.14
N GLU A 32 -25.19 -10.97 5.15
CA GLU A 32 -23.77 -10.60 5.14
C GLU A 32 -22.96 -11.81 5.63
N VAL A 33 -22.56 -12.66 4.67
CA VAL A 33 -21.63 -13.77 4.88
C VAL A 33 -20.36 -13.22 5.53
N LYS A 34 -20.21 -13.45 6.85
CA LYS A 34 -18.93 -13.28 7.52
C LYS A 34 -17.95 -14.27 6.89
N ASP A 35 -17.07 -13.76 6.04
CA ASP A 35 -15.97 -14.51 5.42
C ASP A 35 -14.93 -14.88 6.49
N GLU A 36 -15.26 -15.87 7.33
CA GLU A 36 -14.31 -16.52 8.25
C GLU A 36 -13.19 -17.25 7.50
N ARG A 37 -13.37 -17.48 6.20
CA ARG A 37 -12.41 -18.19 5.33
C ARG A 37 -11.09 -17.43 5.19
N THR A 38 -11.12 -16.10 5.18
CA THR A 38 -9.94 -15.28 4.90
C THR A 38 -8.93 -15.26 6.05
N ILE A 39 -9.39 -15.26 7.31
CA ILE A 39 -8.48 -15.23 8.48
C ILE A 39 -7.86 -16.60 8.73
N GLN A 40 -8.64 -17.69 8.57
CA GLN A 40 -8.09 -19.04 8.71
C GLN A 40 -7.12 -19.39 7.56
N ASP A 41 -7.41 -18.99 6.32
CA ASP A 41 -6.49 -19.20 5.20
C ASP A 41 -5.15 -18.49 5.41
N PHE A 42 -5.17 -17.26 5.95
CA PHE A 42 -3.94 -16.52 6.22
C PHE A 42 -3.11 -17.17 7.34
N TYR A 43 -3.77 -17.64 8.40
CA TYR A 43 -3.11 -18.32 9.52
C TYR A 43 -2.53 -19.68 9.09
N HIS A 44 -3.26 -20.46 8.28
CA HIS A 44 -2.75 -21.75 7.80
C HIS A 44 -1.65 -21.59 6.75
N LYS A 45 -1.72 -20.57 5.88
CA LYS A 45 -0.70 -20.33 4.84
C LYS A 45 0.62 -19.82 5.42
N THR A 46 0.58 -18.97 6.44
CA THR A 46 1.79 -18.50 7.13
C THR A 46 2.42 -19.59 8.00
N VAL A 47 1.61 -20.36 8.73
CA VAL A 47 2.11 -21.46 9.57
C VAL A 47 2.61 -22.64 8.74
N ASN A 48 1.96 -22.99 7.62
CA ASN A 48 2.46 -24.02 6.71
C ASN A 48 3.74 -23.59 6.00
N GLY A 49 3.88 -22.30 5.63
CA GLY A 49 5.13 -21.75 5.09
C GLY A 49 6.29 -21.78 6.09
N LEU A 50 6.00 -21.64 7.38
CA LEU A 50 7.01 -21.78 8.44
C LEU A 50 7.41 -23.23 8.73
N LYS A 51 6.46 -24.18 8.60
CA LYS A 51 6.69 -25.60 8.88
C LYS A 51 7.35 -26.35 7.72
N HIS A 52 7.09 -25.94 6.48
CA HIS A 52 7.74 -26.51 5.30
C HIS A 52 8.96 -25.68 4.87
N LYS A 53 9.94 -25.57 5.77
CA LYS A 53 11.29 -25.14 5.39
C LYS A 53 12.05 -26.36 4.84
N GLN A 54 11.78 -26.69 3.58
CA GLN A 54 12.67 -27.52 2.77
C GLN A 54 12.87 -26.78 1.44
N PRO A 55 14.06 -26.20 1.21
CA PRO A 55 14.34 -25.54 -0.06
C PRO A 55 14.44 -26.59 -1.18
N PRO A 56 13.87 -26.34 -2.38
CA PRO A 56 14.20 -27.13 -3.55
C PRO A 56 15.65 -26.79 -3.95
N ASN A 57 16.45 -27.82 -4.23
CA ASN A 57 17.88 -27.77 -4.54
C ASN A 57 18.83 -27.66 -3.35
N GLN A 58 18.80 -28.67 -2.48
CA GLN A 58 20.01 -29.07 -1.76
C GLN A 58 20.66 -30.23 -2.53
N ALA A 59 21.57 -29.90 -3.45
CA ALA A 59 22.52 -30.88 -3.93
C ALA A 59 23.43 -31.24 -2.75
N VAL A 60 23.32 -32.48 -2.28
CA VAL A 60 24.22 -33.05 -1.29
C VAL A 60 25.60 -33.14 -1.93
N LEU A 61 26.49 -32.21 -1.58
CA LEU A 61 27.91 -32.30 -1.89
C LEU A 61 28.54 -33.31 -0.91
N ASP A 62 28.70 -34.54 -1.40
CA ASP A 62 29.56 -35.56 -0.81
C ASP A 62 31.03 -35.04 -0.80
N GLN A 63 31.69 -35.10 0.36
CA GLN A 63 33.00 -34.49 0.59
C GLN A 63 34.18 -35.28 -0.01
N ASN A 64 33.94 -36.26 -0.88
CA ASN A 64 34.99 -37.14 -1.41
C ASN A 64 35.10 -37.15 -2.95
N LYS A 65 35.08 -35.99 -3.62
CA LYS A 65 35.55 -35.91 -5.03
C LYS A 65 36.03 -34.51 -5.45
N PRO A 66 37.15 -34.40 -6.20
CA PRO A 66 37.69 -33.12 -6.61
C PRO A 66 36.90 -32.47 -7.75
N LYS A 67 37.08 -31.15 -7.79
CA LYS A 67 36.34 -30.08 -8.47
C LYS A 67 36.25 -30.16 -10.01
N ALA A 68 35.10 -29.70 -10.52
CA ALA A 68 34.91 -28.83 -11.69
C ALA A 68 33.48 -28.24 -11.53
N VAL A 69 33.15 -26.95 -11.65
CA VAL A 69 33.40 -25.96 -12.71
C VAL A 69 32.98 -24.56 -12.21
N GLY A 70 33.76 -23.51 -12.57
CA GLY A 70 33.36 -22.11 -12.90
C GLY A 70 32.78 -21.22 -11.79
N HIS A 71 33.23 -20.00 -11.50
CA HIS A 71 33.92 -18.98 -12.30
C HIS A 71 34.83 -18.18 -11.33
N VAL A 72 36.13 -18.08 -11.62
CA VAL A 72 37.08 -17.27 -10.85
C VAL A 72 37.15 -15.90 -11.53
N PRO A 73 37.00 -14.77 -10.81
CA PRO A 73 37.25 -13.46 -11.40
C PRO A 73 38.71 -13.39 -11.86
N VAL A 74 38.90 -12.95 -13.10
CA VAL A 74 40.19 -12.90 -13.78
C VAL A 74 41.11 -11.91 -13.05
N ASP A 75 42.10 -12.47 -12.38
CA ASP A 75 43.37 -11.85 -12.03
C ASP A 75 43.98 -11.22 -13.30
N LYS A 76 44.32 -9.93 -13.24
CA LYS A 76 44.75 -9.14 -14.40
C LYS A 76 46.26 -9.02 -14.54
N ASP A 77 47.04 -9.38 -13.53
CA ASP A 77 48.49 -9.24 -13.49
C ASP A 77 49.25 -10.49 -13.03
N ALA A 78 48.58 -11.50 -12.49
CA ALA A 78 49.13 -12.85 -12.29
C ALA A 78 50.43 -12.89 -11.47
N ASP A 79 50.57 -12.03 -10.45
CA ASP A 79 51.70 -12.01 -9.52
C ASP A 79 51.44 -12.79 -8.22
N GLY A 80 50.18 -13.03 -7.87
CA GLY A 80 49.82 -14.06 -6.90
C GLY A 80 50.00 -13.67 -5.43
N ASP A 81 49.91 -12.39 -5.09
CA ASP A 81 49.82 -11.87 -3.73
C ASP A 81 48.54 -11.05 -3.52
N VAL A 82 47.68 -11.56 -2.62
CA VAL A 82 46.41 -10.95 -2.22
C VAL A 82 46.57 -10.34 -0.83
N ASP A 83 47.23 -9.19 -0.68
CA ASP A 83 47.20 -8.47 0.62
C ASP A 83 47.59 -6.97 0.67
N ALA A 84 47.96 -6.27 -0.41
CA ALA A 84 48.30 -4.83 -0.26
C ALA A 84 47.13 -3.85 -0.53
N ASP A 85 46.31 -4.10 -1.55
CA ASP A 85 45.29 -3.14 -1.99
C ASP A 85 43.97 -3.23 -1.22
N ASP A 86 43.61 -4.42 -0.76
CA ASP A 86 42.42 -4.65 0.06
C ASP A 86 42.55 -4.02 1.45
N GLU A 87 43.75 -4.06 2.05
CA GLU A 87 44.01 -3.42 3.35
C GLU A 87 43.93 -1.90 3.25
N LYS A 88 44.37 -1.33 2.12
CA LYS A 88 44.30 0.10 1.85
C LYS A 88 42.86 0.56 1.65
N LEU A 89 42.05 -0.22 0.93
CA LEU A 89 40.62 0.05 0.75
C LEU A 89 39.86 -0.04 2.08
N ALA A 90 40.17 -1.04 2.90
CA ALA A 90 39.58 -1.20 4.23
C ALA A 90 39.94 -0.03 5.16
N LYS A 91 41.20 0.43 5.13
CA LYS A 91 41.65 1.61 5.89
C LYS A 91 40.97 2.90 5.43
N ASP A 92 40.81 3.11 4.12
CA ASP A 92 40.11 4.28 3.58
C ASP A 92 38.62 4.28 3.96
N MET A 93 37.95 3.12 3.88
CA MET A 93 36.56 2.98 4.33
C MET A 93 36.40 3.23 5.83
N ALA A 94 37.30 2.71 6.66
CA ALA A 94 37.29 2.97 8.10
C ALA A 94 37.46 4.46 8.43
N GLY A 95 38.35 5.16 7.71
CA GLY A 95 38.53 6.61 7.82
C GLY A 95 37.26 7.38 7.47
N ARG A 96 36.59 7.02 6.37
CA ARG A 96 35.33 7.65 5.93
C ARG A 96 34.19 7.44 6.93
N LEU A 97 34.08 6.24 7.50
CA LEU A 97 33.06 5.91 8.51
C LEU A 97 33.27 6.74 9.79
N LYS A 98 34.51 6.86 10.26
CA LYS A 98 34.84 7.66 11.44
C LYS A 98 34.55 9.15 11.23
N ALA A 99 34.91 9.68 10.06
CA ALA A 99 34.60 11.07 9.70
C ALA A 99 33.09 11.33 9.59
N ALA A 100 32.31 10.35 9.12
CA ALA A 100 30.85 10.45 9.06
C ALA A 100 30.23 10.42 10.47
N GLU A 101 30.77 9.59 11.37
CA GLU A 101 30.34 9.52 12.77
C GLU A 101 30.60 10.84 13.50
N GLU A 102 31.79 11.44 13.34
CA GLU A 102 32.15 12.72 13.94
C GLU A 102 31.23 13.85 13.43
N LYS A 103 30.99 13.92 12.12
CA LYS A 103 30.03 14.88 11.53
C LYS A 103 28.62 14.69 12.08
N ALA A 104 28.19 13.45 12.30
CA ALA A 104 26.88 13.17 12.89
C ALA A 104 26.79 13.62 14.36
N LYS A 105 27.85 13.39 15.16
CA LYS A 105 27.94 13.86 16.55
C LYS A 105 27.94 15.39 16.63
N GLU A 106 28.71 16.06 15.79
CA GLU A 106 28.73 17.53 15.73
C GLU A 106 27.38 18.12 15.33
N LEU A 107 26.71 17.56 14.32
CA LEU A 107 25.37 17.98 13.92
C LEU A 107 24.32 17.73 15.01
N ALA A 108 24.45 16.64 15.77
CA ALA A 108 23.59 16.34 16.91
C ALA A 108 23.80 17.35 18.06
N ASN A 109 25.05 17.65 18.41
CA ASN A 109 25.40 18.60 19.45
C ASN A 109 25.01 20.03 19.08
N LYS A 110 25.15 20.42 17.79
CA LYS A 110 24.68 21.71 17.27
C LYS A 110 23.16 21.87 17.33
N LYS A 111 22.40 20.78 17.17
CA LYS A 111 20.93 20.78 17.27
C LYS A 111 20.42 20.77 18.71
N SER A 112 21.25 20.40 19.70
CA SER A 112 20.85 20.30 21.12
C SER A 112 22.06 20.40 22.06
N PRO A 113 22.49 21.61 22.45
CA PRO A 113 23.75 21.83 23.17
C PRO A 113 23.77 21.40 24.66
N LEU A 114 22.66 20.90 25.20
CA LEU A 114 22.48 20.61 26.63
C LEU A 114 22.35 19.10 26.95
N LYS A 115 22.61 18.22 25.99
CA LYS A 115 22.52 16.77 26.21
C LYS A 115 23.90 16.22 26.61
N PRO A 116 24.06 15.63 27.81
CA PRO A 116 25.31 14.99 28.20
C PRO A 116 25.63 13.83 27.26
N ASP A 117 26.91 13.63 26.95
CA ASP A 117 27.36 12.49 26.15
C ASP A 117 26.93 11.17 26.80
N ALA A 118 26.61 10.18 25.97
CA ALA A 118 26.23 8.86 26.46
C ALA A 118 27.42 8.23 27.21
N PRO A 119 27.22 7.66 28.41
CA PRO A 119 28.30 7.08 29.20
C PRO A 119 28.93 5.90 28.42
N SER A 120 30.26 5.84 28.43
CA SER A 120 31.05 4.86 27.67
C SER A 120 30.90 3.41 28.14
N GLU A 121 30.28 3.17 29.29
CA GLU A 121 30.12 1.83 29.87
C GLU A 121 28.76 1.68 30.54
N VAL A 122 27.94 0.76 30.02
CA VAL A 122 26.64 0.41 30.61
C VAL A 122 26.87 -0.72 31.62
N VAL A 123 27.06 -0.37 32.89
CA VAL A 123 27.14 -1.36 33.98
C VAL A 123 25.76 -1.53 34.60
N GLY A 124 25.10 -2.66 34.32
CA GLY A 124 23.78 -2.98 34.88
C GLY A 124 23.60 -4.48 35.11
N LYS A 125 23.95 -4.96 36.31
CA LYS A 125 23.47 -6.25 36.83
C LYS A 125 21.98 -6.11 37.17
N GLY A 126 21.12 -6.77 36.39
CA GLY A 126 19.69 -6.87 36.67
C GLY A 126 19.18 -8.27 36.34
N ASN A 127 18.99 -9.09 37.36
CA ASN A 127 18.40 -10.43 37.27
C ASN A 127 16.92 -10.35 36.91
N SER A 128 16.50 -11.01 35.84
CA SER A 128 15.11 -11.41 35.61
C SER A 128 15.08 -12.65 34.73
N ALA A 129 15.46 -13.79 35.32
CA ALA A 129 15.21 -15.12 34.78
C ALA A 129 14.89 -16.05 35.95
N ALA A 130 13.68 -15.91 36.48
CA ALA A 130 13.07 -16.91 37.34
C ALA A 130 11.92 -17.54 36.56
N GLY A 131 12.08 -18.81 36.16
CA GLY A 131 10.98 -19.61 35.62
C GLY A 131 11.39 -20.56 34.49
N GLN A 132 11.71 -21.80 34.90
CA GLN A 132 11.53 -23.09 34.21
C GLN A 132 12.79 -23.83 33.75
N ASP A 133 13.10 -24.86 34.55
CA ASP A 133 14.06 -25.93 34.30
C ASP A 133 13.59 -26.90 33.19
N LYS A 134 14.52 -27.29 32.29
CA LYS A 134 14.84 -28.71 32.01
C LYS A 134 16.10 -28.89 31.15
N LYS A 135 17.17 -29.27 31.86
CA LYS A 135 18.39 -30.01 31.54
C LYS A 135 18.46 -30.79 30.20
N LYS A 136 19.51 -30.53 29.39
CA LYS A 136 20.64 -31.46 29.11
C LYS A 136 21.74 -30.81 28.23
N GLU A 137 22.96 -30.84 28.77
CA GLU A 137 24.33 -30.91 28.17
C GLU A 137 24.42 -31.01 26.62
N ARG A 138 25.39 -30.39 25.89
CA ARG A 138 26.81 -30.14 26.17
C ARG A 138 27.45 -29.34 24.99
N THR A 139 28.49 -28.56 25.31
CA THR A 139 29.71 -28.20 24.50
C THR A 139 29.66 -27.32 23.24
N GLY A 140 30.59 -26.34 23.21
CA GLY A 140 31.17 -25.66 22.01
C GLY A 140 30.75 -24.19 21.85
N THR A 141 31.49 -23.19 22.34
CA THR A 141 32.72 -22.54 21.81
C THR A 141 32.52 -21.76 20.48
N GLY A 142 32.74 -20.43 20.54
CA GLY A 142 33.04 -19.50 19.42
C GLY A 142 31.81 -18.78 18.83
N LYS A 143 31.65 -17.44 18.91
CA LYS A 143 32.32 -16.40 18.08
C LYS A 143 32.13 -16.68 16.58
N ASP A 144 31.60 -15.84 15.69
CA ASP A 144 31.35 -14.39 15.65
C ASP A 144 30.18 -14.12 14.67
N GLY A 145 29.55 -12.95 14.77
CA GLY A 145 28.57 -12.48 13.78
C GLY A 145 29.20 -11.72 12.62
N ALA A 146 28.52 -11.74 11.47
CA ALA A 146 28.43 -10.73 10.39
C ALA A 146 28.08 -11.46 9.07
N LYS A 147 26.97 -11.17 8.37
CA LYS A 147 26.72 -9.97 7.53
C LYS A 147 27.74 -9.94 6.39
N ASP A 148 27.44 -9.94 5.10
CA ASP A 148 26.25 -9.69 4.27
C ASP A 148 26.68 -10.00 2.81
N SER A 149 25.74 -10.42 1.96
CA SER A 149 25.70 -9.95 0.57
C SER A 149 24.36 -10.37 -0.06
N GLY A 150 23.31 -9.59 0.24
CA GLY A 150 21.97 -9.79 -0.29
C GLY A 150 21.17 -8.49 -0.35
N GLU A 151 21.76 -7.39 -0.82
CA GLU A 151 21.08 -6.09 -0.90
C GLU A 151 21.28 -5.43 -2.28
N VAL A 152 20.65 -5.95 -3.34
CA VAL A 152 20.49 -5.16 -4.58
C VAL A 152 19.07 -5.20 -5.15
N GLU A 153 18.27 -6.24 -4.89
CA GLU A 153 16.94 -6.34 -5.54
C GLU A 153 15.80 -5.63 -4.79
N ASN A 154 15.91 -5.42 -3.48
CA ASN A 154 14.78 -4.93 -2.65
C ASN A 154 14.68 -3.38 -2.52
N LYS A 155 15.73 -2.64 -2.89
CA LYS A 155 15.75 -1.16 -2.76
C LYS A 155 15.18 -0.44 -3.99
N THR A 156 15.11 -1.09 -5.15
CA THR A 156 14.63 -0.46 -6.39
C THR A 156 13.11 -0.47 -6.47
N GLU A 157 12.47 -1.61 -6.13
CA GLU A 157 11.00 -1.74 -6.13
C GLU A 157 10.33 -0.77 -5.16
N SER A 158 10.87 -0.61 -3.95
CA SER A 158 10.32 0.32 -2.94
C SER A 158 10.44 1.80 -3.32
N ASN A 159 11.46 2.19 -4.08
CA ASN A 159 11.60 3.56 -4.55
C ASN A 159 10.66 3.88 -5.72
N GLU A 160 10.46 2.94 -6.64
CA GLU A 160 9.54 3.10 -7.77
C GLU A 160 8.08 3.11 -7.32
N GLU A 161 7.68 2.19 -6.44
CA GLU A 161 6.34 2.18 -5.85
C GLU A 161 6.05 3.48 -5.09
N HIS A 162 7.03 4.00 -4.33
CA HIS A 162 6.89 5.26 -3.63
C HIS A 162 6.70 6.44 -4.60
N ALA A 163 7.44 6.47 -5.71
CA ALA A 163 7.28 7.50 -6.73
C ALA A 163 5.88 7.47 -7.38
N VAL A 164 5.36 6.28 -7.66
CA VAL A 164 4.01 6.07 -8.23
C VAL A 164 2.93 6.51 -7.23
N GLU A 165 3.09 6.17 -5.95
CA GLU A 165 2.17 6.58 -4.90
C GLU A 165 2.17 8.11 -4.71
N VAL A 166 3.35 8.73 -4.71
CA VAL A 166 3.48 10.19 -4.63
C VAL A 166 2.78 10.85 -5.82
N GLU A 167 2.98 10.34 -7.04
CA GLU A 167 2.35 10.89 -8.24
C GLU A 167 0.84 10.68 -8.25
N LEU A 168 0.34 9.50 -7.86
CA LEU A 168 -1.10 9.27 -7.75
C LEU A 168 -1.73 10.24 -6.73
N ASN A 169 -1.09 10.42 -5.58
CA ASN A 169 -1.54 11.39 -4.57
C ASN A 169 -1.47 12.84 -5.09
N SER A 170 -0.52 13.16 -5.96
CA SER A 170 -0.42 14.46 -6.64
C SER A 170 -1.64 14.67 -7.56
N ILE A 171 -1.99 13.66 -8.34
CA ILE A 171 -3.13 13.65 -9.27
C ILE A 171 -4.45 13.77 -8.49
N LEU A 172 -4.66 12.98 -7.44
CA LEU A 172 -5.90 12.97 -6.64
C LEU A 172 -6.17 14.31 -5.93
N LYS A 173 -5.14 15.13 -5.72
CA LYS A 173 -5.28 16.48 -5.15
C LYS A 173 -5.71 17.53 -6.16
N LYS A 174 -5.58 17.27 -7.47
CA LYS A 174 -5.91 18.26 -8.53
C LYS A 174 -7.41 18.51 -8.64
N SER A 175 -8.23 17.49 -8.48
CA SER A 175 -9.69 17.61 -8.51
C SER A 175 -10.33 16.48 -7.70
N PRO A 176 -11.47 16.72 -7.02
CA PRO A 176 -12.25 15.67 -6.39
C PRO A 176 -12.77 14.62 -7.38
N VAL A 177 -12.94 14.97 -8.67
CA VAL A 177 -13.34 14.03 -9.73
C VAL A 177 -12.17 13.81 -10.68
N ILE A 178 -11.64 12.59 -10.70
CA ILE A 178 -10.53 12.20 -11.57
C ILE A 178 -11.00 11.15 -12.58
N ILE A 179 -10.63 11.33 -13.84
CA ILE A 179 -10.93 10.40 -14.93
C ILE A 179 -9.62 9.82 -15.44
N PHE A 180 -9.28 8.60 -15.05
CA PHE A 180 -8.19 7.85 -15.68
C PHE A 180 -8.69 7.25 -16.99
N SER A 181 -8.02 7.61 -18.08
CA SER A 181 -8.42 7.37 -19.46
C SER A 181 -7.23 6.85 -20.27
N LYS A 182 -7.51 6.39 -21.50
CA LYS A 182 -6.50 6.31 -22.55
C LYS A 182 -7.02 7.00 -23.81
N SER A 183 -6.15 7.71 -24.51
CA SER A 183 -6.54 8.59 -25.63
C SER A 183 -7.23 7.83 -26.78
N TYR A 184 -6.81 6.58 -27.02
CA TYR A 184 -7.33 5.70 -28.06
C TYR A 184 -8.57 4.89 -27.62
N CYS A 185 -8.90 4.84 -26.33
CA CYS A 185 -9.94 3.95 -25.81
C CYS A 185 -11.36 4.50 -26.08
N PRO A 186 -12.23 3.76 -26.80
CA PRO A 186 -13.58 4.23 -27.12
C PRO A 186 -14.48 4.37 -25.88
N TYR A 187 -14.36 3.47 -24.90
CA TYR A 187 -15.10 3.58 -23.63
C TYR A 187 -14.70 4.82 -22.84
N SER A 188 -13.42 5.19 -22.88
CA SER A 188 -12.93 6.41 -22.22
C SER A 188 -13.46 7.67 -22.91
N LYS A 189 -13.52 7.68 -24.24
CA LYS A 189 -14.14 8.78 -25.00
C LYS A 189 -15.61 8.95 -24.64
N LYS A 190 -16.38 7.86 -24.57
CA LYS A 190 -17.80 7.91 -24.16
C LYS A 190 -17.97 8.45 -22.74
N ALA A 191 -17.18 7.98 -21.78
CA ALA A 191 -17.24 8.46 -20.40
C ALA A 191 -16.88 9.95 -20.28
N LYS A 192 -15.85 10.40 -21.03
CA LYS A 192 -15.47 11.81 -21.10
C LYS A 192 -16.57 12.69 -21.70
N ALA A 193 -17.16 12.28 -22.83
CA ALA A 193 -18.27 13.02 -23.43
C ALA A 193 -19.44 13.18 -22.45
N LEU A 194 -19.79 12.10 -21.75
CA LEU A 194 -20.85 12.14 -20.75
C LEU A 194 -20.50 13.11 -19.60
N LEU A 195 -19.35 12.94 -18.94
CA LEU A 195 -19.01 13.74 -17.75
C LEU A 195 -18.61 15.19 -18.06
N LEU A 196 -18.02 15.44 -19.23
CA LEU A 196 -17.48 16.76 -19.60
C LEU A 196 -18.40 17.58 -20.51
N GLU A 197 -19.26 16.95 -21.32
CA GLU A 197 -20.13 17.65 -22.28
C GLU A 197 -21.59 17.69 -21.82
N LYS A 198 -22.13 16.56 -21.33
CA LYS A 198 -23.53 16.50 -20.86
C LYS A 198 -23.73 17.16 -19.49
N TYR A 199 -22.72 17.11 -18.63
CA TYR A 199 -22.80 17.63 -17.27
C TYR A 199 -21.85 18.81 -17.02
N SER A 200 -22.31 19.74 -16.20
CA SER A 200 -21.49 20.78 -15.60
C SER A 200 -21.09 20.32 -14.19
N ILE A 201 -19.81 20.05 -14.00
CA ILE A 201 -19.23 19.61 -12.72
C ILE A 201 -18.27 20.70 -12.23
N ASP A 202 -18.46 21.16 -11.00
CA ASP A 202 -17.62 22.17 -10.35
C ASP A 202 -17.09 21.62 -9.02
N PRO A 203 -15.77 21.56 -8.79
CA PRO A 203 -14.68 21.90 -9.71
C PRO A 203 -14.57 20.93 -10.91
N ALA A 204 -13.98 21.41 -12.00
CA ALA A 204 -13.87 20.64 -13.24
C ALA A 204 -13.15 19.29 -13.04
N PRO A 205 -13.63 18.18 -13.66
CA PRO A 205 -12.95 16.90 -13.58
C PRO A 205 -11.55 16.95 -14.19
N PHE A 206 -10.59 16.32 -13.55
CA PHE A 206 -9.23 16.21 -14.07
C PHE A 206 -9.05 14.90 -14.84
N VAL A 207 -8.62 15.00 -16.10
CA VAL A 207 -8.42 13.84 -16.99
C VAL A 207 -6.95 13.45 -17.01
N VAL A 208 -6.67 12.17 -16.80
CA VAL A 208 -5.32 11.60 -16.92
C VAL A 208 -5.31 10.57 -18.03
N GLU A 209 -4.60 10.86 -19.11
CA GLU A 209 -4.37 9.92 -20.21
C GLU A 209 -3.16 9.03 -19.87
N LEU A 210 -3.43 7.82 -19.38
CA LEU A 210 -2.40 6.87 -18.91
C LEU A 210 -1.46 6.42 -20.03
N ASP A 211 -1.88 6.46 -21.29
CA ASP A 211 -1.03 6.14 -22.44
C ASP A 211 -0.01 7.25 -22.78
N GLN A 212 -0.23 8.46 -22.28
CA GLN A 212 0.65 9.62 -22.50
C GLN A 212 1.44 9.98 -21.24
N HIS A 213 1.12 9.37 -20.10
CA HIS A 213 1.77 9.62 -18.82
C HIS A 213 3.06 8.79 -18.68
N PRO A 214 4.20 9.38 -18.26
CA PRO A 214 5.46 8.64 -18.12
C PRO A 214 5.35 7.41 -17.21
N LEU A 215 4.65 7.54 -16.08
CA LEU A 215 4.39 6.45 -15.12
C LEU A 215 3.07 5.70 -15.42
N GLY A 216 2.52 5.83 -16.63
CA GLY A 216 1.18 5.36 -16.98
C GLY A 216 0.89 3.88 -16.66
N PRO A 217 1.72 2.93 -17.10
CA PRO A 217 1.53 1.51 -16.80
C PRO A 217 1.57 1.21 -15.29
N GLN A 218 2.49 1.84 -14.57
CA GLN A 218 2.67 1.66 -13.12
C GLN A 218 1.50 2.26 -12.33
N LEU A 219 1.04 3.45 -12.71
CA LEU A 219 -0.18 4.06 -12.18
C LEU A 219 -1.40 3.17 -12.41
N GLN A 220 -1.53 2.56 -13.59
CA GLN A 220 -2.64 1.65 -13.89
C GLN A 220 -2.60 0.40 -13.01
N ALA A 221 -1.42 -0.18 -12.78
CA ALA A 221 -1.24 -1.33 -11.90
C ALA A 221 -1.61 -0.97 -10.44
N PHE A 222 -1.05 0.13 -9.93
CA PHE A 222 -1.30 0.62 -8.58
C PHE A 222 -2.78 1.00 -8.36
N LEU A 223 -3.42 1.63 -9.35
CA LEU A 223 -4.87 1.87 -9.34
C LEU A 223 -5.65 0.56 -9.29
N GLY A 224 -5.22 -0.46 -10.03
CA GLY A 224 -5.80 -1.79 -10.00
C GLY A 224 -5.77 -2.42 -8.62
N GLU A 225 -4.69 -2.22 -7.86
CA GLU A 225 -4.54 -2.71 -6.49
C GLU A 225 -5.39 -1.91 -5.50
N LYS A 226 -5.36 -0.57 -5.58
CA LYS A 226 -6.08 0.30 -4.63
C LYS A 226 -7.59 0.33 -4.85
N THR A 227 -8.04 0.21 -6.10
CA THR A 227 -9.47 0.37 -6.47
C THR A 227 -10.13 -0.94 -6.88
N GLY A 228 -9.35 -2.00 -7.09
CA GLY A 228 -9.81 -3.26 -7.68
C GLY A 228 -10.04 -3.22 -9.19
N ARG A 229 -9.91 -2.05 -9.84
CA ARG A 229 -10.19 -1.87 -11.27
C ARG A 229 -8.92 -1.66 -12.09
N LYS A 230 -8.59 -2.67 -12.89
CA LYS A 230 -7.40 -2.68 -13.75
C LYS A 230 -7.63 -2.07 -15.14
N THR A 231 -8.87 -1.71 -15.49
CA THR A 231 -9.26 -1.26 -16.83
C THR A 231 -9.53 0.24 -16.88
N VAL A 232 -9.43 0.81 -18.09
CA VAL A 232 -9.84 2.19 -18.38
C VAL A 232 -11.17 2.22 -19.15
N PRO A 233 -12.01 3.25 -18.96
CA PRO A 233 -11.81 4.34 -18.01
C PRO A 233 -12.01 3.88 -16.55
N ASN A 234 -11.35 4.55 -15.62
CA ASN A 234 -11.58 4.40 -14.18
C ASN A 234 -11.88 5.79 -13.60
N ILE A 235 -13.13 6.01 -13.19
CA ILE A 235 -13.60 7.31 -12.70
C ILE A 235 -13.59 7.27 -11.17
N LEU A 236 -12.87 8.20 -10.55
CA LEU A 236 -12.82 8.34 -9.10
C LEU A 236 -13.49 9.62 -8.63
N VAL A 237 -14.17 9.51 -7.49
CA VAL A 237 -14.70 10.63 -6.72
C VAL A 237 -14.11 10.54 -5.32
N ASN A 238 -13.35 11.55 -4.88
CA ASN A 238 -12.66 11.57 -3.59
C ASN A 238 -11.86 10.27 -3.33
N SER A 239 -11.11 9.80 -4.33
CA SER A 239 -10.30 8.56 -4.30
C SER A 239 -11.08 7.24 -4.27
N VAL A 240 -12.41 7.27 -4.42
CA VAL A 240 -13.26 6.07 -4.53
C VAL A 240 -13.65 5.85 -6.00
N SER A 241 -13.35 4.66 -6.54
CA SER A 241 -13.76 4.29 -7.90
C SER A 241 -15.29 4.15 -7.96
N ILE A 242 -15.93 4.91 -8.83
CA ILE A 242 -17.37 4.80 -9.10
C ILE A 242 -17.68 3.93 -10.32
N GLY A 243 -16.67 3.51 -11.07
CA GLY A 243 -16.81 2.57 -12.17
C GLY A 243 -16.01 2.91 -13.42
N GLY A 244 -16.27 2.14 -14.48
CA GLY A 244 -15.79 2.39 -15.83
C GLY A 244 -16.87 2.98 -16.75
N GLY A 245 -16.67 2.89 -18.06
CA GLY A 245 -17.52 3.59 -19.03
C GLY A 245 -18.97 3.10 -19.00
N ASP A 246 -19.16 1.79 -18.93
CA ASP A 246 -20.49 1.18 -18.89
C ASP A 246 -21.22 1.48 -17.58
N ASP A 247 -20.50 1.42 -16.45
CA ASP A 247 -21.05 1.75 -15.12
C ASP A 247 -21.57 3.20 -15.08
N ILE A 248 -20.80 4.15 -15.63
CA ILE A 248 -21.21 5.57 -15.69
C ILE A 248 -22.40 5.77 -16.62
N ALA A 249 -22.39 5.13 -17.79
CA ALA A 249 -23.52 5.20 -18.73
C ALA A 249 -24.80 4.61 -18.13
N GLU A 250 -24.68 3.52 -17.37
CA GLU A 250 -25.81 2.92 -16.67
C GLU A 250 -26.36 3.84 -15.58
N LEU A 251 -25.49 4.43 -14.76
CA LEU A 251 -25.89 5.40 -13.73
C LEU A 251 -26.60 6.63 -14.33
N ASP A 252 -26.13 7.10 -15.49
CA ASP A 252 -26.75 8.19 -16.24
C ASP A 252 -28.14 7.82 -16.76
N ASN A 253 -28.25 6.65 -17.40
CA ASN A 253 -29.53 6.12 -17.91
C ASN A 253 -30.56 5.95 -16.78
N ARG A 254 -30.11 5.52 -15.60
CA ARG A 254 -30.96 5.38 -14.41
C ARG A 254 -31.22 6.70 -13.68
N LYS A 255 -30.71 7.85 -14.18
CA LYS A 255 -30.79 9.17 -13.53
C LYS A 255 -30.21 9.20 -12.10
N LYS A 256 -29.26 8.30 -11.78
CA LYS A 256 -28.62 8.17 -10.46
C LYS A 256 -27.21 8.77 -10.40
N LEU A 257 -26.60 9.08 -11.54
CA LEU A 257 -25.22 9.55 -11.62
C LEU A 257 -24.96 10.82 -10.79
N VAL A 258 -25.80 11.85 -10.95
CA VAL A 258 -25.67 13.14 -10.24
C VAL A 258 -25.74 12.92 -8.73
N ALA A 259 -26.74 12.17 -8.26
CA ALA A 259 -26.89 11.86 -6.84
C ALA A 259 -25.67 11.10 -6.29
N LYS A 260 -25.14 10.12 -7.04
CA LYS A 260 -23.98 9.34 -6.63
C LYS A 260 -22.70 10.18 -6.52
N ILE A 261 -22.46 11.09 -7.47
CA ILE A 261 -21.29 11.97 -7.46
C ILE A 261 -21.40 13.01 -6.33
N ILE A 262 -22.58 13.57 -6.07
CA ILE A 262 -22.78 14.51 -4.96
C ILE A 262 -22.65 13.80 -3.60
N ASP A 263 -23.18 12.58 -3.45
CA ASP A 263 -23.06 11.78 -2.22
C ASP A 263 -21.59 11.50 -1.87
N LEU A 264 -20.79 11.07 -2.85
CA LEU A 264 -19.36 10.80 -2.66
C LEU A 264 -18.51 12.07 -2.61
N GLY A 265 -18.84 13.07 -3.42
CA GLY A 265 -18.16 14.36 -3.54
C GLY A 265 -18.43 15.29 -2.35
N GLN A 266 -19.55 15.09 -1.66
CA GLN A 266 -20.03 15.91 -0.56
C GLN A 266 -20.04 17.41 -0.92
N LYS A 267 -19.64 18.28 0.01
CA LYS A 267 -19.58 19.74 -0.20
C LYS A 267 -18.49 20.19 -1.18
N LYS A 268 -17.67 19.28 -1.72
CA LYS A 268 -16.56 19.62 -2.61
C LYS A 268 -16.92 19.56 -4.09
N VAL A 269 -18.09 19.02 -4.44
CA VAL A 269 -18.49 18.81 -5.83
C VAL A 269 -19.94 19.25 -6.02
N GLU A 270 -20.17 20.16 -6.95
CA GLU A 270 -21.47 20.43 -7.54
C GLU A 270 -21.56 19.78 -8.92
N MET A 271 -22.70 19.18 -9.25
CA MET A 271 -22.95 18.59 -10.56
C MET A 271 -24.37 18.90 -11.03
N LYS A 272 -24.51 19.43 -12.25
CA LYS A 272 -25.79 19.79 -12.87
C LYS A 272 -25.81 19.30 -14.32
N GLU A 273 -26.93 18.77 -14.80
CA GLU A 273 -27.11 18.41 -16.22
C GLU A 273 -27.17 19.71 -17.05
N ARG A 274 -26.36 19.82 -18.11
CA ARG A 274 -26.46 20.98 -19.00
C ARG A 274 -27.77 20.85 -19.78
N SER A 275 -28.68 21.79 -19.58
CA SER A 275 -29.93 21.83 -20.32
C SER A 275 -29.62 21.98 -21.81
N ALA A 276 -30.21 21.14 -22.67
CA ALA A 276 -29.98 21.13 -24.12
C ALA A 276 -30.40 22.43 -24.86
N ASN A 277 -30.71 23.52 -24.14
CA ASN A 277 -31.28 24.75 -24.69
C ASN A 277 -30.26 25.86 -24.99
N SER A 278 -28.96 25.63 -24.81
CA SER A 278 -27.94 26.68 -25.04
C SER A 278 -27.19 26.57 -26.37
N GLN A 279 -27.55 25.64 -27.26
CA GLN A 279 -26.89 25.45 -28.57
C GLN A 279 -27.69 25.94 -29.78
N LYS A 280 -28.85 26.59 -29.59
CA LYS A 280 -29.49 27.41 -30.64
C LYS A 280 -29.22 28.88 -30.34
N ASN A 281 -28.03 29.36 -30.67
CA ASN A 281 -27.70 30.78 -30.91
C ASN A 281 -26.18 30.88 -31.12
N ASN A 282 -25.73 30.54 -32.33
CA ASN A 282 -24.58 31.14 -33.00
C ASN A 282 -24.60 30.74 -34.47
#